data_AF-A0A6S6QV78-F1
#
_entry.id   AF-A0A6S6QV78-F1
#
_cell.length_a   1.000
_cell.length_b   1.000
_cell.length_c   1.000
_cell.angle_alpha   90.00
_cell.angle_beta   90.00
_cell.angle_gamma   90.00
#
_symmetry.space_group_name_H-M   'P 1'
#
loop_
_entity.id
_entity.type
_entity.pdbx_description
1 polymer ?
#
loop_
_entity_poly.entity_id
_entity_poly.type
_entity_poly.pdbx_seq_one_letter_code
_entity_poly.pdbx_strand_id
1 'polypeptide(L)'
;MINLENMNRQHNTIREEINFILKEAEKGANMDIQEIALHINKLAGQLKIHLLEEDRFLYPALFNGTDDEIKKISHLYMQEMGSIDEDYKAFKIKYNIGSKISKDISTFLQEAKEMMKTLTARMDKEDRELYRLIQERKL
;
A
#
# COMPACT_ATOMS: atom_id res chain seq x y z
N MET A 1 11.16 -6.87 -18.89
CA MET A 1 10.25 -7.97 -18.55
C MET A 1 9.61 -7.63 -17.23
N ILE A 2 8.29 -7.72 -17.11
CA ILE A 2 7.58 -7.40 -15.88
C ILE A 2 7.95 -8.44 -14.82
N ASN A 3 8.41 -7.99 -13.64
CA ASN A 3 8.82 -8.87 -12.55
C ASN A 3 7.69 -9.03 -11.52
N LEU A 4 6.66 -9.81 -11.87
CA LEU A 4 5.53 -10.05 -10.98
C LEU A 4 5.93 -10.78 -9.69
N GLU A 5 6.99 -11.58 -9.69
CA GLU A 5 7.49 -12.23 -8.46
C GLU A 5 7.94 -11.18 -7.43
N ASN A 6 8.72 -10.19 -7.87
CA ASN A 6 9.15 -9.10 -7.00
C ASN A 6 7.97 -8.24 -6.53
N MET A 7 7.00 -7.96 -7.41
CA MET A 7 5.80 -7.19 -7.04
C MET A 7 4.96 -7.91 -5.97
N ASN A 8 4.69 -9.20 -6.18
CA ASN A 8 3.98 -10.02 -5.19
C ASN A 8 4.73 -10.10 -3.85
N ARG A 9 6.06 -10.23 -3.89
CA ARG A 9 6.89 -10.21 -2.67
C ARG A 9 6.73 -8.88 -1.93
N GLN A 10 6.72 -7.75 -2.63
CA GLN A 10 6.51 -6.43 -2.02
C GLN A 10 5.12 -6.32 -1.39
N HIS A 11 4.06 -6.74 -2.09
CA HIS A 11 2.71 -6.76 -1.54
C HIS A 11 2.64 -7.58 -0.25
N ASN A 12 3.31 -8.74 -0.19
CA ASN A 12 3.36 -9.54 1.02
C ASN A 12 4.01 -8.79 2.19
N THR A 13 5.16 -8.13 1.95
CA THR A 13 5.82 -7.33 2.99
C THR A 13 4.97 -6.14 3.46
N ILE A 14 4.25 -5.48 2.55
CA ILE A 14 3.33 -4.39 2.87
C ILE A 14 2.16 -4.92 3.71
N ARG A 15 1.60 -6.08 3.35
CA ARG A 15 0.53 -6.74 4.10
C ARG A 15 0.99 -7.15 5.50
N GLU A 16 2.22 -7.60 5.68
CA GLU A 16 2.79 -7.91 6.99
C GLU A 16 2.80 -6.67 7.92
N GLU A 17 3.24 -5.52 7.41
CA GLU A 17 3.21 -4.25 8.16
C GLU A 17 1.78 -3.81 8.48
N ILE A 18 0.86 -3.87 7.51
CA ILE A 18 -0.56 -3.56 7.71
C ILE A 18 -1.16 -4.44 8.81
N ASN A 19 -0.93 -5.76 8.73
CA ASN A 19 -1.46 -6.73 9.69
C ASN A 19 -0.90 -6.49 11.09
N PHE A 20 0.39 -6.13 11.19
CA PHE A 20 0.99 -5.76 12.46
C PHE A 20 0.28 -4.56 13.07
N ILE A 21 0.14 -3.46 12.31
CA ILE A 21 -0.50 -2.23 12.79
C ILE A 21 -1.92 -2.50 13.27
N LEU A 22 -2.72 -3.24 12.49
CA LEU A 22 -4.10 -3.59 12.85
C LEU A 22 -4.16 -4.43 14.13
N LYS A 23 -3.36 -5.50 14.20
CA LYS A 23 -3.34 -6.41 15.36
C LYS A 23 -2.89 -5.71 16.64
N GLU A 24 -1.90 -4.81 16.54
CA GLU A 24 -1.43 -4.04 17.69
C GLU A 24 -2.48 -3.02 18.13
N ALA A 25 -3.13 -2.34 17.18
CA ALA A 25 -4.22 -1.39 17.43
C ALA A 25 -5.44 -2.05 18.09
N GLU A 26 -5.76 -3.30 17.76
CA GLU A 26 -6.84 -4.08 18.38
C GLU A 26 -6.67 -4.30 19.89
N LYS A 27 -5.44 -4.16 20.42
CA LYS A 27 -5.19 -4.26 21.87
C LYS A 27 -5.68 -3.05 22.66
N GLY A 28 -6.10 -1.97 21.98
CA GLY A 28 -6.66 -0.77 22.60
C GLY A 28 -5.71 -0.16 23.64
N ALA A 29 -6.14 -0.11 24.90
CA ALA A 29 -5.36 0.50 25.99
C ALA A 29 -3.99 -0.18 26.23
N ASN A 30 -3.82 -1.44 25.80
CA ASN A 30 -2.58 -2.20 25.97
C ASN A 30 -1.68 -2.20 24.72
N MET A 31 -1.99 -1.39 23.71
CA MET A 31 -1.21 -1.35 22.48
C MET A 31 0.18 -0.75 22.70
N ASP A 32 1.19 -1.30 22.03
CA ASP A 32 2.50 -0.67 21.97
C ASP A 32 2.50 0.46 20.94
N ILE A 33 2.27 1.68 21.44
CA ILE A 33 2.18 2.89 20.62
C ILE A 33 3.50 3.21 19.90
N GLN A 34 4.64 2.89 20.50
CA GLN A 34 5.94 3.15 19.87
C GLN A 34 6.18 2.18 18.73
N GLU A 35 5.83 0.91 18.92
CA GLU A 35 5.97 -0.11 17.89
C GLU A 35 5.02 0.15 16.72
N ILE A 36 3.77 0.57 16.98
CA ILE A 36 2.84 1.04 15.94
C ILE A 36 3.46 2.17 15.12
N ALA A 37 4.00 3.20 15.77
CA ALA A 37 4.62 4.34 15.08
C ALA A 37 5.81 3.89 14.22
N LEU A 38 6.63 2.94 14.72
CA LEU A 38 7.73 2.36 13.95
C LEU A 38 7.22 1.66 12.69
N HIS A 39 6.19 0.82 12.81
CA HIS A 39 5.59 0.10 11.69
C HIS A 39 4.92 1.04 10.66
N ILE A 40 4.31 2.14 11.10
CA ILE A 40 3.83 3.21 10.19
C ILE A 40 5.00 3.81 9.38
N ASN A 41 6.17 4.01 9.99
CA ASN A 41 7.33 4.53 9.26
C ASN A 41 7.93 3.48 8.31
N LYS A 42 7.98 2.20 8.69
CA LYS A 42 8.45 1.10 7.84
C LYS A 42 7.57 0.96 6.60
N LEU A 43 6.25 0.92 6.79
CA LEU A 43 5.26 0.84 5.73
C LEU A 43 5.41 2.00 4.73
N ALA A 44 5.66 3.23 5.20
CA ALA A 44 5.96 4.36 4.31
C ALA A 44 7.16 4.11 3.38
N GLY A 45 8.21 3.48 3.91
CA GLY A 45 9.41 3.12 3.13
C GLY A 45 9.11 2.05 2.09
N GLN A 46 8.34 1.02 2.47
CA GLN A 46 7.95 -0.06 1.57
C GLN A 46 7.03 0.43 0.44
N LEU A 47 6.02 1.25 0.75
CA LEU A 47 5.14 1.84 -0.25
C LEU A 47 5.93 2.69 -1.25
N LYS A 48 6.90 3.48 -0.77
CA LYS A 48 7.78 4.26 -1.65
C LYS A 48 8.58 3.37 -2.61
N ILE A 49 9.14 2.26 -2.12
CA ILE A 49 9.90 1.34 -2.98
C ILE A 49 8.97 0.69 -4.00
N HIS A 50 7.78 0.29 -3.57
CA HIS A 50 6.78 -0.32 -4.45
C HIS A 50 6.36 0.60 -5.59
N LEU A 51 5.93 1.83 -5.26
CA LEU A 51 5.59 2.86 -6.24
C LEU A 51 6.72 3.15 -7.23
N LEU A 52 7.96 3.23 -6.74
CA LEU A 52 9.11 3.47 -7.61
C LEU A 52 9.34 2.32 -8.61
N GLU A 53 9.06 1.09 -8.23
CA GLU A 53 9.16 -0.06 -9.14
C GLU A 53 8.03 -0.04 -10.17
N GLU A 54 6.82 0.32 -9.74
CA GLU A 54 5.68 0.44 -10.64
C GLU A 54 5.91 1.53 -11.70
N ASP A 55 6.31 2.73 -11.27
CA ASP A 55 6.52 3.90 -12.13
C ASP A 55 7.68 3.71 -13.11
N ARG A 56 8.74 3.01 -12.69
CA ARG A 56 9.95 2.85 -13.51
C ARG A 56 9.90 1.65 -14.43
N PHE A 57 9.16 0.60 -14.06
CA PHE A 57 9.22 -0.67 -14.76
C PHE A 57 7.86 -1.21 -15.15
N LEU A 58 6.91 -1.33 -14.22
CA LEU A 58 5.60 -1.94 -14.49
C LEU A 58 4.79 -1.11 -15.49
N TYR A 59 4.41 0.11 -15.11
CA TYR A 59 3.53 0.96 -15.92
C TYR A 59 4.13 1.29 -17.29
N PRO A 60 5.42 1.66 -17.42
CA PRO A 60 6.03 1.88 -18.73
C PRO A 60 5.98 0.64 -19.64
N ALA A 61 6.13 -0.57 -19.10
CA ALA A 61 6.04 -1.79 -19.90
C ALA A 61 4.61 -2.02 -20.41
N LEU A 62 3.61 -1.78 -19.56
CA LEU A 62 2.19 -1.96 -19.90
C LEU A 62 1.71 -0.91 -20.92
N PHE A 63 2.14 0.35 -20.78
CA PHE A 63 1.78 1.42 -21.71
C PHE A 63 2.36 1.24 -23.11
N ASN A 64 3.56 0.64 -23.22
CA ASN A 64 4.19 0.35 -24.50
C ASN A 64 3.62 -0.91 -25.19
N GLY A 65 2.73 -1.67 -24.53
CA GLY A 65 2.06 -2.84 -25.11
C GLY A 65 1.02 -2.48 -26.18
N THR A 66 0.31 -3.48 -26.68
CA THR A 66 -0.80 -3.33 -27.65
C THR A 66 -2.18 -3.65 -27.07
N ASP A 67 -2.26 -4.06 -25.80
CA ASP A 67 -3.51 -4.42 -25.14
C ASP A 67 -4.15 -3.18 -24.50
N ASP A 68 -5.22 -2.68 -25.12
CA ASP A 68 -5.90 -1.45 -24.69
C ASP A 68 -6.63 -1.61 -23.35
N GLU A 69 -7.08 -2.81 -23.00
CA GLU A 69 -7.71 -3.12 -21.72
C GLU A 69 -6.69 -2.95 -20.60
N ILE A 70 -5.50 -3.54 -20.75
CA ILE A 70 -4.41 -3.42 -19.80
C ILE A 70 -3.93 -1.99 -19.65
N LYS A 71 -3.80 -1.23 -20.75
CA LYS A 71 -3.41 0.19 -20.68
C LYS A 71 -4.40 1.00 -19.85
N LYS A 72 -5.69 0.80 -20.10
CA LYS A 72 -6.76 1.52 -19.41
C LYS A 72 -6.75 1.23 -17.90
N ILE A 73 -6.66 -0.05 -17.53
CA ILE A 73 -6.61 -0.46 -16.12
C ILE A 73 -5.34 0.08 -15.45
N SER A 74 -4.20 -0.02 -16.14
CA SER A 74 -2.91 0.49 -15.65
C SER A 74 -2.96 2.00 -15.37
N HIS A 75 -3.56 2.80 -16.25
CA HIS A 75 -3.72 4.25 -16.01
C HIS A 75 -4.61 4.55 -14.81
N LEU A 76 -5.73 3.84 -14.66
CA LEU A 76 -6.62 3.99 -13.51
C LEU A 76 -5.87 3.67 -12.21
N TYR A 77 -5.11 2.58 -12.19
CA TYR A 77 -4.41 2.08 -11.02
C TYR A 77 -3.22 2.96 -10.61
N MET A 78 -2.49 3.50 -11.60
CA MET A 78 -1.46 4.51 -11.36
C MET A 78 -2.04 5.78 -10.70
N GLN A 79 -3.21 6.26 -11.16
CA GLN A 79 -3.87 7.44 -10.58
C GLN A 79 -4.45 7.18 -9.18
N GLU A 80 -5.12 6.04 -8.99
CA GLU A 80 -5.65 5.63 -7.68
C GLU A 80 -4.51 5.53 -6.66
N MET A 81 -3.39 4.91 -7.02
CA MET A 81 -2.27 4.72 -6.10
C MET A 81 -1.54 6.03 -5.77
N GLY A 82 -1.42 6.95 -6.73
CA GLY A 82 -0.89 8.29 -6.47
C GLY A 82 -1.67 9.05 -5.39
N SER A 83 -3.00 9.01 -5.46
CA SER A 83 -3.86 9.61 -4.43
C SER A 83 -3.67 8.95 -3.06
N ILE A 84 -3.61 7.60 -3.03
CA ILE A 84 -3.43 6.84 -1.78
C ILE A 84 -2.06 7.11 -1.14
N ASP A 85 -1.00 7.29 -1.93
CA ASP A 85 0.33 7.65 -1.43
C ASP A 85 0.32 9.02 -0.73
N GLU A 86 -0.38 10.00 -1.29
CA GLU A 86 -0.55 11.32 -0.66
C GLU A 86 -1.32 11.22 0.67
N ASP A 87 -2.43 10.47 0.68
CA ASP A 87 -3.21 10.23 1.90
C ASP A 87 -2.38 9.51 2.96
N TYR A 88 -1.59 8.50 2.56
CA TYR A 88 -0.72 7.77 3.47
C TYR A 88 0.42 8.65 4.02
N LYS A 89 1.01 9.54 3.21
CA LYS A 89 1.99 10.53 3.68
C LYS A 89 1.39 11.43 4.74
N ALA A 90 0.16 11.91 4.55
CA ALA A 90 -0.54 12.72 5.53
C ALA A 90 -0.81 11.93 6.83
N PHE A 91 -1.34 10.71 6.71
CA PHE A 91 -1.55 9.79 7.83
C PHE A 91 -0.25 9.54 8.62
N LYS A 92 0.84 9.24 7.92
CA LYS A 92 2.16 9.06 8.52
C LYS A 92 2.59 10.31 9.28
N ILE A 93 2.52 11.50 8.69
CA ILE A 93 2.91 12.74 9.39
C ILE A 93 2.10 12.93 10.67
N LYS A 94 0.82 12.54 10.65
CA LYS A 94 -0.06 12.61 11.80
C LYS A 94 0.30 11.60 12.91
N TYR A 95 0.86 10.44 12.58
CA TYR A 95 1.04 9.32 13.53
C TYR A 95 2.47 8.72 13.62
N ASN A 96 3.48 9.36 13.02
CA ASN A 96 4.85 8.81 12.90
C ASN A 96 5.66 8.70 14.20
N ILE A 97 5.15 9.13 15.34
CA ILE A 97 5.79 8.98 16.65
C ILE A 97 4.72 8.72 17.70
N GLY A 98 5.08 7.99 18.76
CA GLY A 98 4.07 7.54 19.71
C GLY A 98 3.36 8.68 20.45
N SER A 99 4.04 9.80 20.69
CA SER A 99 3.44 10.98 21.33
C SER A 99 2.38 11.68 20.47
N LYS A 100 2.32 11.42 19.16
CA LYS A 100 1.23 11.92 18.31
C LYS A 100 0.01 11.01 18.34
N ILE A 101 0.24 9.69 18.36
CA ILE A 101 -0.82 8.69 18.50
C ILE A 101 -1.52 8.84 19.85
N SER A 102 -0.76 9.04 20.94
CA SER A 102 -1.34 9.15 22.29
C SER A 102 -2.18 10.40 22.54
N LYS A 103 -2.14 11.41 21.65
CA LYS A 103 -2.99 12.61 21.78
C LYS A 103 -4.47 12.30 21.64
N ASP A 104 -4.80 11.36 20.76
CA ASP A 104 -6.17 10.92 20.52
C ASP A 104 -6.16 9.50 19.94
N ILE A 105 -6.19 8.53 20.86
CA ILE A 105 -6.18 7.11 20.53
C ILE A 105 -7.44 6.72 19.76
N SER A 106 -8.60 7.26 20.12
CA SER A 106 -9.86 6.89 19.47
C SER A 106 -9.86 7.26 17.99
N THR A 107 -9.46 8.50 17.69
CA THR A 107 -9.34 8.98 16.30
C THR A 107 -8.25 8.21 15.55
N PHE A 108 -7.10 7.95 16.18
CA PHE A 108 -6.06 7.12 15.56
C PHE A 108 -6.58 5.74 15.15
N LEU A 109 -7.29 5.03 16.04
CA LEU A 109 -7.79 3.68 15.76
C LEU A 109 -8.74 3.66 14.56
N GLN A 110 -9.62 4.67 14.46
CA GLN A 110 -10.52 4.81 13.32
C GLN A 110 -9.74 5.05 12.02
N GLU A 111 -8.89 6.07 11.99
CA GLU A 111 -8.13 6.45 10.79
C GLU A 111 -7.15 5.36 10.35
N ALA A 112 -6.51 4.68 11.30
CA ALA A 112 -5.62 3.56 11.01
C ALA A 112 -6.39 2.44 10.32
N LYS A 113 -7.56 2.06 10.84
CA LYS A 113 -8.40 1.02 10.23
C LYS A 113 -8.84 1.39 8.82
N GLU A 114 -9.26 2.63 8.61
CA GLU A 114 -9.68 3.12 7.29
C GLU A 114 -8.51 3.13 6.31
N MET A 115 -7.34 3.67 6.70
CA MET A 115 -6.14 3.73 5.86
C MET A 115 -5.63 2.34 5.48
N MET A 116 -5.50 1.43 6.45
CA MET A 116 -5.05 0.05 6.23
C MET A 116 -6.01 -0.70 5.28
N LYS A 117 -7.32 -0.49 5.43
CA LYS A 117 -8.33 -1.06 4.53
C LYS A 117 -8.19 -0.55 3.10
N THR A 118 -7.97 0.75 2.91
CA THR A 118 -7.77 1.34 1.58
C THR A 118 -6.54 0.76 0.88
N LEU A 119 -5.39 0.70 1.58
CA LEU A 119 -4.17 0.09 1.04
C LEU A 119 -4.36 -1.38 0.65
N THR A 120 -5.03 -2.15 1.52
CA THR A 120 -5.29 -3.58 1.27
C THR A 120 -6.19 -3.78 0.06
N ALA A 121 -7.28 -3.01 -0.03
CA ALA A 121 -8.20 -3.07 -1.16
C ALA A 121 -7.53 -2.71 -2.49
N ARG A 122 -6.57 -1.77 -2.47
CA ARG A 122 -5.82 -1.37 -3.66
C ARG A 122 -4.88 -2.48 -4.15
N MET A 123 -4.15 -3.13 -3.25
CA MET A 123 -3.31 -4.29 -3.61
C MET A 123 -4.14 -5.49 -4.08
N ASP A 124 -5.30 -5.73 -3.47
CA ASP A 124 -6.19 -6.83 -3.86
C ASP A 124 -6.75 -6.64 -5.28
N LYS A 125 -7.02 -5.39 -5.69
CA LYS A 125 -7.40 -5.04 -7.07
C LYS A 125 -6.28 -5.37 -8.05
N GLU A 126 -5.05 -4.98 -7.76
CA GLU A 126 -3.87 -5.33 -8.57
C GLU A 126 -3.71 -6.84 -8.72
N ASP A 127 -3.70 -7.56 -7.60
CA ASP A 127 -3.43 -8.99 -7.58
C ASP A 127 -4.48 -9.78 -8.37
N ARG A 128 -5.76 -9.42 -8.22
CA ARG A 128 -6.89 -10.17 -8.81
C ARG A 128 -7.21 -9.75 -10.24
N GLU A 129 -6.89 -8.51 -10.62
CA GLU A 129 -7.19 -7.99 -11.94
C GLU A 129 -5.91 -7.80 -12.76
N LEU A 130 -5.07 -6.82 -12.40
CA LEU A 130 -3.94 -6.42 -13.24
C LEU A 130 -2.91 -7.55 -13.40
N TYR A 131 -2.46 -8.15 -12.30
CA TYR A 131 -1.45 -9.22 -12.35
C TYR A 131 -1.98 -10.48 -13.03
N ARG A 132 -3.26 -10.82 -12.81
CA ARG A 132 -3.94 -11.90 -13.53
C ARG A 132 -3.96 -11.65 -15.03
N LEU A 133 -4.33 -10.45 -15.47
CA LEU A 133 -4.36 -10.09 -16.90
C LEU A 133 -2.97 -10.16 -17.53
N ILE A 134 -1.93 -9.65 -16.85
CA ILE A 134 -0.54 -9.75 -17.33
C ILE A 134 -0.14 -11.21 -17.55
N GLN A 135 -0.47 -12.10 -16.61
CA GLN A 135 -0.21 -13.54 -16.73
C GLN A 135 -0.99 -14.19 -17.89
N GLU A 136 -2.29 -13.89 -18.02
CA GLU A 136 -3.15 -14.44 -19.08
C GLU A 136 -2.71 -14.00 -20.47
N ARG A 137 -2.25 -12.74 -20.61
CA ARG A 137 -1.76 -12.17 -21.87
C ARG A 137 -0.28 -12.49 -22.14
N LYS A 138 0.43 -13.08 -21.16
CA LYS A 138 1.86 -13.44 -21.23
C LYS A 138 2.78 -12.25 -21.53
N LEU A 139 2.56 -11.14 -20.84
CA LEU A 139 3.33 -9.89 -20.95
C LEU A 139 4.54 -9.83 -19.99
#